data_AF-U6KIY6-F1
#
_entry.id   AF-U6KIY6-F1
#
_cell.length_a   1.000
_cell.length_b   1.000
_cell.length_c   1.000
_cell.angle_alpha   90.00
_cell.angle_beta   90.00
_cell.angle_gamma   90.00
#
_symmetry.space_group_name_H-M   'P 1'
#
loop_
_entity.id
_entity.type
_entity.pdbx_description
1 polymer ?
#
loop_
_entity_poly.entity_id
_entity_poly.type
_entity_poly.pdbx_seq_one_letter_code
_entity_poly.pdbx_strand_id
1 'polypeptide(L)'
;MQRRHIGRWLSQRQHFLLRREGAFRTLKFCSEVDCKNRKGKFAKGRKVTSLEWLPDGTSLLVATNDSRIRIFDVSSLTCVYKFKGHVNAQIMLKASYTTNGLGVVCGSELGRICFWRVSGPSGEVLDDSRTRLQQWKRVTNNSPEEFKGFGV
;
A
#
# COMPACT_ATOMS: atom_id res chain seq x y z
N MET A 1 -46.43 6.26 76.00
CA MET A 1 -46.18 7.70 76.25
C MET A 1 -44.66 7.91 76.17
N GLN A 2 -44.18 8.81 75.29
CA GLN A 2 -42.79 9.31 75.09
C GLN A 2 -41.70 8.28 74.65
N ARG A 3 -41.15 8.33 73.41
CA ARG A 3 -40.02 9.16 72.86
C ARG A 3 -38.71 8.96 73.65
N ARG A 4 -37.51 8.65 73.10
CA ARG A 4 -36.84 9.02 71.83
C ARG A 4 -35.45 8.33 71.70
N HIS A 5 -35.01 8.12 70.44
CA HIS A 5 -33.63 8.22 69.86
C HIS A 5 -32.47 7.37 70.42
N ILE A 6 -31.76 6.55 69.62
CA ILE A 6 -30.52 6.83 68.79
C ILE A 6 -30.15 5.44 68.18
N GLY A 7 -29.65 5.21 66.98
CA GLY A 7 -29.06 6.02 65.93
C GLY A 7 -28.97 5.18 64.63
N ARG A 8 -28.81 5.87 63.51
CA ARG A 8 -28.90 5.36 62.15
C ARG A 8 -27.50 4.92 61.71
N TRP A 9 -27.29 3.63 61.45
CA TRP A 9 -26.05 3.15 60.83
C TRP A 9 -26.09 3.43 59.33
N LEU A 10 -25.31 4.43 58.89
CA LEU A 10 -24.95 4.61 57.48
C LEU A 10 -23.93 3.51 57.12
N SER A 11 -24.45 2.35 56.71
CA SER A 11 -23.64 1.31 56.09
C SER A 11 -23.15 1.84 54.73
N GLN A 12 -21.83 1.96 54.64
CA GLN A 12 -21.06 2.29 53.45
C GLN A 12 -21.52 1.41 52.28
N ARG A 13 -22.22 2.02 51.31
CA ARG A 13 -22.24 1.48 49.95
C ARG A 13 -20.90 1.79 49.33
N GLN A 14 -19.99 0.82 49.37
CA GLN A 14 -18.83 0.79 48.48
C GLN A 14 -19.35 0.84 47.05
N HIS A 15 -19.09 1.95 46.37
CA HIS A 15 -19.22 2.02 44.92
C HIS A 15 -18.16 1.10 44.33
N PHE A 16 -18.56 -0.09 43.91
CA PHE A 16 -17.78 -0.92 43.01
C PHE A 16 -17.78 -0.29 41.61
N LEU A 17 -16.68 -0.54 40.90
CA LEU A 17 -16.37 -0.22 39.50
C LEU A 17 -15.81 1.17 39.19
N LEU A 18 -14.52 1.30 39.49
CA LEU A 18 -13.59 1.77 38.47
C LEU A 18 -12.31 0.94 38.52
N ARG A 19 -12.31 -0.18 37.79
CA ARG A 19 -11.07 -0.73 37.23
C ARG A 19 -11.35 -1.10 35.79
N ARG A 20 -11.36 -0.09 34.91
CA ARG A 20 -11.03 -0.34 33.51
C ARG A 20 -9.52 -0.48 33.49
N GLU A 21 -9.02 -1.69 33.74
CA GLU A 21 -7.65 -2.00 33.34
C GLU A 21 -7.53 -1.64 31.87
N GLY A 22 -6.56 -0.80 31.55
CA GLY A 22 -6.25 -0.44 30.17
C GLY A 22 -5.98 -1.73 29.41
N ALA A 23 -6.93 -2.16 28.59
CA ALA A 23 -6.72 -3.27 27.70
C ALA A 23 -5.62 -2.86 26.73
N PHE A 24 -4.41 -3.33 26.97
CA PHE A 24 -3.31 -3.21 26.03
C PHE A 24 -3.78 -3.80 24.71
N ARG A 25 -3.98 -2.94 23.70
CA ARG A 25 -4.31 -3.40 22.35
C ARG A 25 -3.01 -3.88 21.72
N THR A 26 -2.87 -5.19 21.59
CA THR A 26 -1.74 -5.80 20.90
C THR A 26 -2.06 -5.96 19.42
N LEU A 27 -1.05 -5.73 18.58
CA LEU A 27 -1.15 -6.05 17.15
C LEU A 27 -0.98 -7.55 16.98
N LYS A 28 -1.86 -8.17 16.18
CA LYS A 28 -1.73 -9.57 15.78
C LYS A 28 -1.16 -9.63 14.38
N PHE A 29 -0.17 -10.49 14.19
CA PHE A 29 0.29 -10.86 12.86
C PHE A 29 -0.83 -11.61 12.14
N CYS A 30 -1.13 -11.22 10.89
CA CYS A 30 -2.19 -11.83 10.10
C CYS A 30 -1.65 -12.65 8.92
N SER A 31 -0.72 -12.09 8.16
CA SER A 31 -0.21 -12.72 6.93
C SER A 31 1.09 -12.06 6.46
N GLU A 32 1.83 -12.79 5.64
CA GLU A 32 3.00 -12.28 4.91
C GLU A 32 2.93 -12.67 3.43
N VAL A 33 3.59 -11.86 2.58
CA VAL A 33 3.66 -12.11 1.14
C VAL A 33 5.07 -11.85 0.64
N ASP A 34 5.59 -12.79 -0.14
CA ASP A 34 6.90 -12.70 -0.77
C ASP A 34 6.92 -11.63 -1.88
N CYS A 35 7.64 -10.52 -1.65
CA CYS A 35 7.88 -9.51 -2.68
C CYS A 35 9.21 -9.76 -3.41
N LYS A 36 9.29 -10.86 -4.19
CA LYS A 36 10.51 -11.26 -4.91
C LYS A 36 10.24 -11.70 -6.34
N ASN A 37 11.31 -12.01 -7.09
CA ASN A 37 11.19 -12.64 -8.39
C ASN A 37 11.09 -14.15 -8.24
N ARG A 38 10.31 -14.83 -9.08
CA ARG A 38 10.22 -16.30 -9.05
C ARG A 38 11.54 -16.98 -9.42
N LYS A 39 12.32 -16.36 -10.33
CA LYS A 39 13.59 -16.89 -10.85
C LYS A 39 14.57 -15.74 -11.12
N GLY A 40 15.85 -16.09 -11.31
CA GLY A 40 16.91 -15.17 -11.72
C GLY A 40 17.65 -14.50 -10.56
N LYS A 41 18.44 -13.46 -10.90
CA LYS A 41 19.38 -12.78 -9.98
C LYS A 41 18.79 -12.37 -8.63
N PHE A 42 17.52 -11.99 -8.61
CA PHE A 42 16.82 -11.50 -7.40
C PHE A 42 15.74 -12.46 -6.90
N ALA A 43 15.93 -13.77 -7.12
CA ALA A 43 14.99 -14.79 -6.65
C ALA A 43 14.91 -14.92 -5.12
N LYS A 44 16.00 -14.56 -4.41
CA LYS A 44 16.04 -14.48 -2.94
C LYS A 44 15.38 -13.23 -2.37
N GLY A 45 14.88 -12.32 -3.20
CA GLY A 45 14.31 -11.05 -2.77
C GLY A 45 15.32 -9.92 -2.62
N ARG A 46 14.79 -8.71 -2.48
CA ARG A 46 15.51 -7.46 -2.22
C ARG A 46 14.65 -6.63 -1.26
N LYS A 47 15.27 -5.61 -0.64
CA LYS A 47 14.58 -4.71 0.29
C LYS A 47 13.33 -4.12 -0.36
N VAL A 48 12.22 -4.15 0.37
CA VAL A 48 11.03 -3.33 0.08
C VAL A 48 11.36 -1.89 0.47
N THR A 49 11.12 -0.96 -0.43
CA THR A 49 11.46 0.47 -0.24
C THR A 49 10.25 1.36 -0.06
N SER A 50 9.09 0.94 -0.56
CA SER A 50 7.84 1.68 -0.35
C SER A 50 6.63 0.76 -0.39
N LEU A 51 5.60 1.18 0.35
CA LEU A 51 4.27 0.61 0.39
C LEU A 51 3.25 1.73 0.20
N GLU A 52 2.24 1.53 -0.63
CA GLU A 52 1.15 2.48 -0.81
C GLU A 52 -0.17 1.74 -1.09
N TRP A 53 -1.17 1.99 -0.25
CA TRP A 53 -2.51 1.46 -0.47
C TRP A 53 -3.22 2.27 -1.54
N LEU A 54 -3.98 1.59 -2.39
CA LEU A 54 -5.04 2.27 -3.13
C LEU A 54 -6.11 2.73 -2.13
N PRO A 55 -6.72 3.93 -2.29
CA PRO A 55 -7.65 4.48 -1.30
C PRO A 55 -8.86 3.59 -0.96
N ASP A 56 -9.26 2.72 -1.89
CA ASP A 56 -10.34 1.75 -1.71
C ASP A 56 -9.94 0.52 -0.87
N GLY A 57 -8.65 0.37 -0.53
CA GLY A 57 -8.09 -0.74 0.23
C GLY A 57 -7.99 -2.05 -0.54
N THR A 58 -8.28 -2.08 -1.85
CA THR A 58 -8.32 -3.33 -2.62
C THR A 58 -6.94 -3.81 -3.05
N SER A 59 -6.01 -2.87 -3.22
CA SER A 59 -4.66 -3.16 -3.71
C SER A 59 -3.55 -2.45 -2.96
N LEU A 60 -2.39 -3.11 -2.93
CA LEU A 60 -1.18 -2.63 -2.30
C LEU A 60 -0.05 -2.52 -3.33
N LEU A 61 0.44 -1.30 -3.54
CA LEU A 61 1.62 -1.00 -4.35
C LEU A 61 2.88 -1.22 -3.51
N VAL A 62 3.85 -1.94 -4.07
CA VAL A 62 5.11 -2.29 -3.41
C VAL A 62 6.28 -2.03 -4.34
N ALA A 63 7.25 -1.22 -3.91
CA ALA A 63 8.51 -1.01 -4.63
C ALA A 63 9.67 -1.76 -3.94
N THR A 64 10.62 -2.28 -4.73
CA THR A 64 11.76 -3.05 -4.23
C THR A 64 13.07 -2.69 -4.92
N ASN A 65 14.19 -2.91 -4.22
CA ASN A 65 15.57 -2.75 -4.72
C ASN A 65 16.01 -3.81 -5.75
N ASP A 66 15.07 -4.55 -6.33
CA ASP A 66 15.29 -5.37 -7.52
C ASP A 66 14.85 -4.65 -8.81
N SER A 67 14.61 -3.33 -8.72
CA SER A 67 14.11 -2.49 -9.81
C SER A 67 12.75 -2.97 -10.35
N ARG A 68 11.86 -3.31 -9.43
CA ARG A 68 10.47 -3.69 -9.71
C ARG A 68 9.52 -2.94 -8.79
N ILE A 69 8.35 -2.66 -9.35
CA ILE A 69 7.17 -2.25 -8.61
C ILE A 69 6.11 -3.32 -8.87
N ARG A 70 5.39 -3.70 -7.83
CA ARG A 70 4.34 -4.72 -7.88
C ARG A 70 3.06 -4.15 -7.30
N ILE A 71 1.92 -4.58 -7.84
CA ILE A 71 0.63 -4.38 -7.20
C ILE A 71 0.14 -5.74 -6.73
N PHE A 72 -0.22 -5.83 -5.46
CA PHE A 72 -0.86 -6.99 -4.88
C PHE A 72 -2.36 -6.72 -4.70
N ASP A 73 -3.19 -7.68 -5.11
CA ASP A 73 -4.56 -7.74 -4.65
C ASP A 73 -4.57 -8.22 -3.19
N VAL A 74 -5.23 -7.46 -2.32
CA VAL A 74 -5.13 -7.66 -0.87
C VAL A 74 -6.00 -8.82 -0.42
N SER A 75 -7.11 -9.08 -1.12
CA SER A 75 -8.03 -10.16 -0.78
C SER A 75 -7.42 -11.55 -1.04
N SER A 76 -6.68 -11.67 -2.13
CA SER A 76 -6.07 -12.92 -2.59
C SER A 76 -4.57 -13.03 -2.27
N LEU A 77 -3.94 -11.93 -1.84
CA LEU A 77 -2.50 -11.81 -1.64
C LEU A 77 -1.67 -12.15 -2.89
N THR A 78 -2.26 -11.99 -4.08
CA THR A 78 -1.61 -12.29 -5.36
C THR A 78 -1.04 -11.04 -6.02
N CYS A 79 0.11 -11.19 -6.70
CA CYS A 79 0.72 -10.10 -7.47
C CYS A 79 -0.01 -9.97 -8.82
N VAL A 80 -0.83 -8.94 -8.99
CA VAL A 80 -1.63 -8.69 -10.20
C VAL A 80 -0.87 -7.89 -11.26
N TYR A 81 0.01 -6.97 -10.84
CA TYR A 81 0.87 -6.22 -11.76
C TYR A 81 2.34 -6.27 -11.36
N LYS A 82 3.20 -6.16 -12.39
CA LYS A 82 4.65 -6.10 -12.21
C LYS A 82 5.28 -5.16 -13.24
N PHE A 83 5.76 -4.03 -12.76
CA PHE A 83 6.38 -3.00 -13.58
C PHE A 83 7.91 -3.11 -13.57
N LYS A 84 8.51 -2.72 -14.69
CA LYS A 84 9.96 -2.66 -14.93
C LYS A 84 10.28 -1.40 -15.74
N GLY A 85 11.54 -0.98 -15.73
CA GLY A 85 12.05 0.15 -16.51
C GLY A 85 12.74 1.22 -15.68
N HIS A 86 12.29 1.44 -14.43
CA HIS A 86 13.03 2.25 -13.47
C HIS A 86 14.24 1.46 -12.95
N VAL A 87 15.26 2.19 -12.53
CA VAL A 87 16.39 1.66 -11.74
C VAL A 87 16.20 2.08 -10.28
N ASN A 88 16.14 1.08 -9.42
CA ASN A 88 16.13 1.17 -7.96
C ASN A 88 16.92 -0.03 -7.43
N ALA A 89 18.16 0.19 -7.02
CA ALA A 89 19.10 -0.86 -6.62
C ALA A 89 19.55 -0.70 -5.17
N GLN A 90 19.66 0.53 -4.68
CA GLN A 90 20.26 0.87 -3.40
C GLN A 90 19.44 1.85 -2.57
N ILE A 91 18.73 2.79 -3.18
CA ILE A 91 18.05 3.86 -2.42
C ILE A 91 16.65 3.43 -1.94
N MET A 92 16.07 4.17 -1.00
CA MET A 92 14.65 4.03 -0.67
C MET A 92 13.83 4.88 -1.63
N LEU A 93 13.36 4.26 -2.71
CA LEU A 93 12.53 4.93 -3.70
C LEU A 93 11.04 4.72 -3.40
N LYS A 94 10.28 5.82 -3.40
CA LYS A 94 8.81 5.79 -3.30
C LYS A 94 8.17 5.70 -4.68
N ALA A 95 7.28 4.73 -4.85
CA ALA A 95 6.30 4.69 -5.92
C ALA A 95 4.93 5.09 -5.37
N SER A 96 4.11 5.72 -6.21
CA SER A 96 2.78 6.19 -5.83
C SER A 96 1.77 5.96 -6.94
N TYR A 97 0.51 5.76 -6.55
CA TYR A 97 -0.60 5.83 -7.48
C TYR A 97 -0.83 7.27 -7.94
N THR A 98 -1.37 7.41 -9.15
CA THR A 98 -2.04 8.66 -9.53
C THR A 98 -3.29 8.86 -8.68
N THR A 99 -3.76 10.10 -8.58
CA THR A 99 -4.97 10.46 -7.82
C THR A 99 -6.22 9.71 -8.31
N ASN A 100 -6.30 9.43 -9.60
CA ASN A 100 -7.39 8.65 -10.20
C ASN A 100 -7.21 7.12 -10.12
N GLY A 101 -6.08 6.63 -9.57
CA GLY A 101 -5.79 5.19 -9.46
C GLY A 101 -5.47 4.48 -10.79
N LEU A 102 -5.47 5.19 -11.92
CA LEU A 102 -5.26 4.63 -13.26
C LEU A 102 -3.77 4.61 -13.69
N GLY A 103 -2.87 4.98 -12.79
CA GLY A 103 -1.45 5.05 -13.07
C GLY A 103 -0.59 4.90 -11.84
N VAL A 104 0.70 4.63 -12.08
CA VAL A 104 1.75 4.57 -11.08
C VAL A 104 2.91 5.44 -11.52
N VAL A 105 3.43 6.27 -10.61
CA VAL A 105 4.60 7.11 -10.79
C VAL A 105 5.72 6.71 -9.84
N CYS A 106 6.96 6.78 -10.30
CA CYS A 106 8.13 6.68 -9.42
C CYS A 106 9.35 7.38 -10.01
N GLY A 107 10.31 7.75 -9.17
CA GLY A 107 11.64 8.16 -9.63
C GLY A 107 12.51 6.99 -10.09
N SER A 108 13.75 7.28 -10.48
CA SER A 108 14.78 6.31 -10.76
C SER A 108 16.15 6.87 -10.36
N GLU A 109 17.04 5.99 -9.90
CA GLU A 109 18.44 6.31 -9.61
C GLU A 109 19.21 6.85 -10.83
N LEU A 110 18.68 6.68 -12.05
CA LEU A 110 19.25 7.25 -13.28
C LEU A 110 18.73 8.67 -13.61
N GLY A 111 18.15 9.37 -12.63
CA GLY A 111 17.64 10.74 -12.81
C GLY A 111 16.41 10.83 -13.70
N ARG A 112 15.54 9.81 -13.68
CA ARG A 112 14.34 9.71 -14.53
C ARG A 112 13.08 9.58 -13.69
N ILE A 113 11.98 10.11 -14.18
CA ILE A 113 10.64 9.79 -13.69
C ILE A 113 10.06 8.70 -14.61
N CYS A 114 9.47 7.69 -14.01
CA CYS A 114 8.82 6.59 -14.72
C CYS A 114 7.33 6.60 -14.40
N PHE A 115 6.51 6.32 -15.43
CA PHE A 115 5.06 6.26 -15.34
C PHE A 115 4.57 4.97 -15.99
N TRP A 116 3.55 4.34 -15.40
CA TRP A 116 2.86 3.19 -15.97
C TRP A 116 1.35 3.39 -15.85
N ARG A 117 0.59 3.01 -16.88
CA ARG A 117 -0.88 2.90 -16.78
C ARG A 117 -1.25 1.61 -16.06
N VAL A 118 -2.31 1.68 -15.26
CA VAL A 118 -2.96 0.56 -14.61
C VAL A 118 -4.38 0.48 -15.16
N SER A 119 -4.76 -0.67 -15.72
CA SER A 119 -6.13 -0.89 -16.16
C SER A 119 -7.04 -0.89 -14.93
N GLY A 120 -8.05 -0.02 -14.90
CA GLY A 120 -9.05 0.01 -13.84
C GLY A 120 -9.90 -1.28 -13.81
N PRO A 121 -10.70 -1.47 -12.74
CA PRO A 121 -11.58 -2.64 -12.59
C PRO A 121 -12.69 -2.77 -13.65
N SER A 122 -12.93 -1.74 -14.47
CA SER A 122 -13.91 -1.76 -15.55
C SER A 122 -13.44 -2.51 -16.80
N GLY A 123 -12.19 -2.97 -16.87
CA GLY A 123 -11.76 -3.87 -17.94
C GLY A 123 -11.98 -3.32 -19.35
N GLU A 124 -12.04 -1.99 -19.54
CA GLU A 124 -11.93 -1.41 -20.87
C GLU A 124 -10.49 -1.62 -21.34
N VAL A 125 -10.34 -2.77 -21.98
CA VAL A 125 -9.20 -3.17 -22.78
C VAL A 125 -8.92 -2.02 -23.74
N LEU A 126 -7.80 -1.33 -23.54
CA LEU A 126 -7.12 -0.72 -24.68
C LEU A 126 -6.64 -1.89 -25.54
N ASP A 127 -7.52 -2.29 -26.45
CA ASP A 127 -7.45 -3.31 -27.52
C ASP A 127 -6.04 -3.88 -27.75
N ASP A 128 -5.76 -5.04 -27.17
CA ASP A 128 -5.76 -6.39 -27.77
C ASP A 128 -4.49 -6.76 -28.57
N SER A 129 -4.14 -8.02 -28.39
CA SER A 129 -3.26 -8.85 -29.20
C SER A 129 -1.74 -8.80 -28.92
N ARG A 130 -1.30 -9.82 -28.18
CA ARG A 130 -0.07 -10.60 -28.44
C ARG A 130 1.31 -9.94 -28.45
N THR A 131 1.51 -8.69 -28.06
CA THR A 131 2.87 -8.14 -27.98
C THR A 131 3.37 -8.03 -26.55
N ARG A 132 4.36 -8.88 -26.22
CA ARG A 132 5.41 -8.65 -25.21
C ARG A 132 5.45 -7.16 -24.84
N LEU A 133 4.79 -6.78 -23.73
CA LEU A 133 4.78 -5.43 -23.13
C LEU A 133 5.40 -4.39 -24.07
N GLN A 134 4.61 -3.92 -25.06
CA GLN A 134 5.09 -2.96 -26.07
C GLN A 134 5.83 -1.84 -25.34
N GLN A 135 7.14 -1.83 -25.61
CA GLN A 135 8.16 -0.85 -25.32
C GLN A 135 7.73 0.28 -24.38
N TRP A 136 8.23 0.26 -23.14
CA TRP A 136 8.25 1.45 -22.29
C TRP A 136 8.76 2.64 -23.11
N LYS A 137 7.89 3.61 -23.39
CA LYS A 137 8.26 4.79 -24.14
C LYS A 137 8.92 5.77 -23.17
N ARG A 138 10.12 6.22 -23.52
CA ARG A 138 10.87 7.22 -22.77
C ARG A 138 10.24 8.59 -23.03
N VAL A 139 9.52 9.12 -22.05
CA VAL A 139 9.11 10.53 -22.05
C VAL A 139 10.22 11.33 -21.38
N THR A 140 10.88 12.20 -22.13
CA THR A 140 11.88 13.13 -21.60
C THR A 140 11.25 14.52 -21.42
N ASN A 141 11.92 15.41 -20.69
CA ASN A 141 11.50 16.81 -20.54
C ASN A 141 11.36 17.57 -21.88
N ASN A 142 11.79 16.98 -22.99
CA ASN A 142 11.68 17.56 -24.32
C ASN A 142 10.30 17.33 -24.97
N SER A 143 9.40 16.56 -24.34
CA SER A 143 8.06 16.26 -24.86
C SER A 143 6.96 16.37 -23.78
N PRO A 144 6.72 17.56 -23.20
CA PRO A 144 5.76 17.76 -22.10
C PRO A 144 4.29 17.45 -22.48
N GLU A 145 3.94 17.53 -23.76
CA GLU A 145 2.59 17.18 -24.25
C GLU A 145 2.28 15.69 -24.06
N GLU A 146 3.31 14.82 -24.10
CA GLU A 146 3.14 13.40 -23.81
C GLU A 146 2.78 13.18 -22.32
N PHE A 147 3.22 14.07 -21.43
CA PHE A 147 2.85 14.04 -20.01
C PHE A 147 1.36 14.37 -19.79
N LYS A 148 0.81 15.33 -20.55
CA LYS A 148 -0.61 15.72 -20.47
C LYS A 148 -1.56 14.60 -20.90
N GLY A 149 -1.12 13.72 -21.81
CA GLY A 149 -1.87 12.53 -22.23
C GLY A 149 -2.02 11.43 -21.17
N PHE A 150 -1.44 11.60 -19.98
CA PHE A 150 -1.60 10.66 -18.86
C PHE A 150 -2.64 11.07 -17.82
N GLY A 151 -3.33 12.21 -18.00
CA GLY A 151 -4.50 12.60 -17.18
C GLY A 151 -4.18 12.85 -15.70
N VAL A 152 -2.98 13.39 -15.42
CA VAL A 152 -2.62 13.98 -14.12
C VAL A 152 -3.13 15.41 -14.01
#